data_AF-A0A7C7UTZ8-F1
#
_entry.id   AF-A0A7C7UTZ8-F1
#
_cell.length_a   1.000
_cell.length_b   1.000
_cell.length_c   1.000
_cell.angle_alpha   90.00
_cell.angle_beta   90.00
_cell.angle_gamma   90.00
#
_symmetry.space_group_name_H-M   'P 1'
#
loop_
_entity.id
_entity.type
_entity.pdbx_description
1 polymer ?
#
loop_
_entity_poly.entity_id
_entity_poly.type
_entity_poly.pdbx_seq_one_letter_code
_entity_poly.pdbx_strand_id
1 'polypeptide(L)'
;MKIKELSEKQKEFLKNVFEVDTLPEDKSLEDFLSEKGCKLYQCKGCGKLIFHDNYEFWNLTDCCDDNSKLVEDGVLCEVCYGRSPENLKYWIFFKPSWYQKVDFEK
;
A
#
# COMPACT_ATOMS: atom_id res chain seq x y z
N MET A 1 7.77 15.37 5.43
CA MET A 1 7.87 15.14 6.90
C MET A 1 9.30 14.76 7.29
N LYS A 2 9.77 15.07 8.50
CA LYS A 2 11.08 14.62 9.01
C LYS A 2 11.01 13.24 9.64
N ILE A 3 12.12 12.51 9.60
CA ILE A 3 12.20 11.16 10.18
C ILE A 3 11.97 11.17 11.69
N LYS A 4 12.43 12.22 12.41
CA LYS A 4 12.17 12.36 13.85
C LYS A 4 10.70 12.46 14.25
N GLU A 5 9.83 12.86 13.32
CA GLU A 5 8.39 12.99 13.55
C GLU A 5 7.65 11.66 13.40
N LEU A 6 8.33 10.61 12.91
CA LEU A 6 7.78 9.27 12.81
C LEU A 6 7.67 8.64 14.20
N SER A 7 6.64 7.82 14.39
CA SER A 7 6.54 6.99 15.59
C SER A 7 7.64 5.92 15.61
N GLU A 8 8.00 5.45 16.80
CA GLU A 8 9.07 4.45 16.96
C GLU A 8 8.81 3.17 16.13
N LYS A 9 7.55 2.72 16.03
CA LYS A 9 7.17 1.58 15.16
C LYS A 9 7.51 1.81 13.69
N GLN A 10 7.33 3.04 13.20
CA GLN A 10 7.62 3.40 11.81
C GLN A 10 9.11 3.50 11.57
N LYS A 11 9.86 4.01 12.56
CA LYS A 11 11.32 4.02 12.53
C LYS A 11 11.87 2.60 12.52
N GLU A 12 11.40 1.71 13.40
CA GLU A 12 11.79 0.29 13.42
C GLU A 12 11.47 -0.39 12.09
N PHE A 13 10.30 -0.13 11.52
CA PHE A 13 9.93 -0.66 10.21
C PHE A 13 10.92 -0.22 9.11
N LEU A 14 11.25 1.07 9.02
CA LEU A 14 12.24 1.57 8.06
C LEU A 14 13.63 0.96 8.29
N LYS A 15 14.04 0.79 9.55
CA LYS A 15 15.31 0.13 9.89
C LYS A 15 15.35 -1.30 9.40
N ASN A 16 14.26 -2.05 9.57
CA ASN A 16 14.14 -3.43 9.12
C ASN A 16 14.13 -3.53 7.59
N VAL A 17 13.37 -2.68 6.89
CA VAL A 17 13.29 -2.70 5.43
C VAL A 17 14.63 -2.36 4.77
N PHE A 18 15.36 -1.38 5.31
CA PHE A 18 16.63 -0.94 4.73
C PHE A 18 17.87 -1.58 5.39
N GLU A 19 17.68 -2.50 6.34
CA GLU A 19 18.72 -3.16 7.13
C GLU A 19 19.74 -2.17 7.74
N VAL A 20 19.23 -1.12 8.39
CA VAL A 20 20.05 -0.06 9.02
C VAL A 20 19.80 0.04 10.52
N ASP A 21 20.85 0.19 11.31
CA ASP A 21 20.74 0.36 12.77
C ASP A 21 20.23 1.75 13.19
N THR A 22 20.54 2.76 12.38
CA THR A 22 20.25 4.18 12.67
C THR A 22 19.62 4.87 11.48
N LEU A 23 18.66 5.77 11.77
CA LEU A 23 18.01 6.60 10.77
C LEU A 23 18.45 8.06 10.94
N PRO A 24 18.63 8.82 9.85
CA PRO A 24 19.01 10.22 9.93
C PRO A 24 17.81 11.09 10.35
N GLU A 25 17.65 11.30 11.65
CA GLU A 25 16.46 11.91 12.27
C GLU A 25 16.09 13.31 11.75
N ASP A 26 17.07 14.14 11.40
CA ASP A 26 16.83 15.50 10.90
C ASP A 26 16.52 15.58 9.40
N LYS A 27 16.70 14.46 8.69
CA LYS A 27 16.43 14.37 7.25
C LYS A 27 14.94 14.26 6.99
N SER A 28 14.50 14.73 5.81
CA SER A 28 13.15 14.45 5.35
C SER A 28 13.02 12.97 4.96
N LEU A 29 11.84 12.40 5.23
CA LEU A 29 11.53 11.02 4.83
C LEU A 29 11.63 10.85 3.31
N GLU A 30 11.16 11.85 2.56
CA GLU A 30 11.19 11.85 1.09
C GLU A 30 12.62 11.80 0.54
N ASP A 31 13.52 12.60 1.11
CA ASP A 31 14.94 12.61 0.70
C ASP A 31 15.63 11.28 1.05
N PHE A 32 15.36 10.74 2.25
CA PHE A 32 15.91 9.47 2.68
C PHE A 32 15.47 8.31 1.78
N LEU A 33 14.17 8.24 1.47
CA LEU A 33 13.64 7.23 0.56
C LEU A 33 14.20 7.39 -0.85
N SER A 34 14.30 8.62 -1.35
CA SER A 34 14.83 8.89 -2.68
C SER A 34 16.29 8.45 -2.84
N GLU A 35 17.12 8.62 -1.80
CA GLU A 35 18.50 8.10 -1.77
C GLU A 35 18.58 6.57 -1.79
N LYS A 36 17.55 5.91 -1.26
CA LYS A 36 17.40 4.45 -1.31
C LYS A 36 16.69 3.97 -2.59
N GLY A 37 16.45 4.86 -3.55
CA GLY A 37 15.75 4.55 -4.80
C GLY A 37 14.25 4.35 -4.63
N CYS A 38 13.69 4.70 -3.48
CA CYS A 38 12.28 4.59 -3.16
C CYS A 38 11.55 5.92 -3.39
N LYS A 39 10.32 5.85 -3.87
CA LYS A 39 9.42 7.00 -3.98
C LYS A 39 8.31 6.91 -2.96
N LEU A 40 8.09 8.00 -2.22
CA LEU A 40 6.99 8.13 -1.28
C LEU A 40 5.70 8.54 -2.00
N TYR A 41 4.61 7.91 -1.61
CA TYR A 41 3.26 8.13 -2.08
C TYR A 41 2.31 8.22 -0.89
N GLN A 42 1.17 8.85 -1.15
CA GLN A 42 0.04 8.85 -0.22
C GLN A 42 -1.14 8.14 -0.88
N CYS A 43 -1.72 7.16 -0.18
CA CYS A 43 -2.89 6.43 -0.64
C CYS A 43 -4.06 7.40 -0.86
N LYS A 44 -4.63 7.42 -2.07
CA LYS A 44 -5.75 8.32 -2.38
C LYS A 44 -7.03 8.03 -1.57
N GLY A 45 -7.21 6.79 -1.11
CA GLY A 45 -8.43 6.39 -0.41
C GLY A 45 -8.40 6.64 1.09
N CYS A 46 -7.26 6.45 1.75
CA CYS A 46 -7.16 6.54 3.21
C CYS A 46 -6.02 7.44 3.73
N GLY A 47 -5.20 8.03 2.84
CA GLY A 47 -4.13 8.92 3.24
C GLY A 47 -2.89 8.23 3.83
N LYS A 48 -2.85 6.89 3.90
CA LYS A 48 -1.70 6.13 4.38
C LYS A 48 -0.46 6.39 3.52
N LEU A 49 0.70 6.48 4.15
CA LEU A 49 1.98 6.65 3.48
C LEU A 49 2.49 5.31 2.97
N ILE A 50 2.83 5.27 1.68
CA ILE A 50 3.31 4.08 0.98
C ILE A 50 4.60 4.47 0.27
N PHE A 51 5.63 3.66 0.34
CA PHE A 51 6.82 3.85 -0.48
C PHE A 51 7.08 2.64 -1.37
N HIS A 52 7.77 2.88 -2.48
CA HIS A 52 7.96 1.91 -3.55
C HIS A 52 9.32 2.09 -4.21
N ASP A 53 10.06 0.99 -4.41
CA ASP A 53 11.41 0.96 -4.97
C ASP A 53 11.47 0.52 -6.45
N ASN A 54 10.34 0.49 -7.15
CA ASN A 54 10.14 -0.11 -8.48
C ASN A 54 9.95 -1.63 -8.50
N TYR A 55 9.99 -2.30 -7.34
CA TYR A 55 9.73 -3.73 -7.20
C TYR A 55 8.59 -4.02 -6.23
N GLU A 56 8.68 -3.52 -5.00
CA GLU A 56 7.75 -3.79 -3.90
C GLU A 56 7.09 -2.51 -3.37
N PHE A 57 5.97 -2.68 -2.66
CA PHE A 57 5.25 -1.58 -1.99
C PHE A 57 5.27 -1.80 -0.49
N TRP A 58 5.67 -0.79 0.26
CA TRP A 58 5.68 -0.83 1.72
C TRP A 58 4.78 0.25 2.30
N ASN A 59 3.96 -0.13 3.27
CA ASN A 59 3.11 0.79 3.98
C ASN A 59 3.80 1.25 5.28
N LEU A 60 4.05 2.54 5.39
CA LEU A 60 4.71 3.14 6.55
C LEU A 60 3.73 3.32 7.72
N THR A 61 2.42 3.22 7.51
CA THR A 61 1.41 3.55 8.54
C THR A 61 0.77 2.30 9.17
N ASP A 62 0.86 1.14 8.50
CA ASP A 62 0.42 -0.16 9.00
C ASP A 62 1.29 -1.28 8.43
N CYS A 63 1.47 -2.34 9.21
CA CYS A 63 2.16 -3.56 8.82
C CYS A 63 1.33 -4.33 7.76
N CYS A 64 1.99 -4.68 6.66
CA CYS A 64 1.52 -5.50 5.53
C CYS A 64 0.50 -4.85 4.59
N ASP A 65 0.92 -4.56 3.36
CA ASP A 65 0.44 -5.32 2.19
C ASP A 65 1.15 -4.91 0.89
N ASP A 66 1.72 -5.92 0.23
CA ASP A 66 2.49 -5.86 -1.01
C ASP A 66 1.64 -5.60 -2.26
N ASN A 67 0.29 -5.54 -2.14
CA ASN A 67 -0.60 -5.38 -3.29
C ASN A 67 -1.12 -3.95 -3.48
N SER A 68 -0.39 -2.94 -3.00
CA SER A 68 -0.70 -1.56 -3.39
C SER A 68 -0.60 -1.43 -4.92
N LYS A 69 -1.48 -0.62 -5.52
CA LYS A 69 -1.58 -0.47 -6.98
C LYS A 69 -1.37 0.97 -7.41
N LEU A 70 -0.55 1.14 -8.43
CA LEU A 70 -0.48 2.38 -9.21
C LEU A 70 -1.75 2.48 -10.06
N VAL A 71 -2.43 3.61 -9.94
CA VAL A 71 -3.55 4.02 -10.77
C VAL A 71 -3.16 5.28 -11.54
N GLU A 72 -3.91 5.65 -12.58
CA GLU A 72 -3.57 6.78 -13.46
C GLU A 72 -3.22 8.08 -12.71
N ASP A 73 -3.85 8.31 -11.56
CA ASP A 73 -3.68 9.53 -10.76
C ASP A 73 -2.98 9.33 -9.41
N GLY A 74 -2.27 8.20 -9.17
CA GLY A 74 -1.53 7.99 -7.92
C GLY A 74 -1.47 6.54 -7.45
N VAL A 75 -1.55 6.33 -6.13
CA VAL A 75 -1.46 4.99 -5.51
C VAL A 75 -2.68 4.72 -4.63
N LEU A 76 -3.18 3.49 -4.67
CA LEU A 76 -4.12 2.95 -3.70
C LEU A 76 -3.45 1.81 -2.91
N CYS A 77 -3.59 1.82 -1.58
CA CYS A 77 -3.24 0.65 -0.78
C CYS A 77 -4.14 -0.54 -1.15
N GLU A 78 -3.71 -1.76 -0.83
CA GLU A 78 -4.48 -2.98 -1.10
C GLU A 78 -5.95 -2.87 -0.70
N VAL A 79 -6.23 -2.39 0.52
CA VAL A 79 -7.61 -2.26 1.02
C VAL A 79 -8.44 -1.28 0.18
N CYS A 80 -7.87 -0.13 -0.18
CA CYS A 80 -8.57 0.88 -0.98
C CYS A 80 -8.72 0.45 -2.44
N TYR A 81 -7.71 -0.24 -2.99
CA TYR A 81 -7.79 -0.84 -4.31
C TYR A 81 -8.85 -1.95 -4.35
N GLY A 82 -8.89 -2.80 -3.32
CA GLY A 82 -9.87 -3.87 -3.15
C GLY A 82 -11.32 -3.39 -3.23
N ARG A 83 -11.58 -2.18 -2.71
CA ARG A 83 -12.89 -1.50 -2.72
C ARG A 83 -13.14 -0.62 -3.94
N SER A 84 -12.15 -0.46 -4.83
CA SER A 84 -12.29 0.42 -5.99
C SER A 84 -13.28 -0.17 -7.00
N PRO A 85 -14.02 0.68 -7.76
CA PRO A 85 -14.88 0.21 -8.85
C PRO A 85 -14.12 -0.62 -9.87
N GLU A 86 -12.84 -0.31 -10.08
CA GLU A 86 -11.96 -1.04 -10.98
C GLU A 86 -11.72 -2.48 -10.55
N ASN A 87 -11.56 -2.74 -9.26
CA ASN A 87 -11.40 -4.10 -8.74
C ASN A 87 -12.76 -4.83 -8.64
N LEU A 88 -13.83 -4.10 -8.30
CA LEU A 88 -15.18 -4.64 -8.16
C LEU A 88 -15.86 -4.98 -9.49
N LYS A 89 -15.44 -4.38 -10.61
CA LYS A 89 -16.00 -4.69 -11.95
C LYS A 89 -15.90 -6.17 -12.27
N TYR A 90 -14.81 -6.83 -11.86
CA TYR A 90 -14.63 -8.27 -12.07
C TYR A 90 -15.52 -9.13 -11.18
N TRP A 91 -15.92 -8.63 -10.00
CA TRP A 91 -16.79 -9.35 -9.07
C TRP A 91 -18.26 -9.36 -9.52
N ILE A 92 -18.76 -8.25 -10.05
CA ILE A 92 -20.17 -8.13 -10.48
C ILE A 92 -20.47 -9.05 -11.68
N PHE A 93 -19.49 -9.29 -12.54
CA PHE A 93 -19.62 -10.21 -13.68
C PHE A 93 -19.17 -11.64 -13.36
N PHE A 94 -18.65 -11.91 -12.15
CA PHE A 94 -18.24 -13.24 -11.75
C PHE A 94 -19.49 -14.07 -11.40
N LYS A 95 -20.02 -14.79 -12.40
CA LYS A 95 -20.90 -15.94 -12.16
C LYS A 95 -20.02 -17.18 -11.99
N PRO A 96 -19.91 -17.76 -10.78
CA PRO A 96 -19.16 -18.99 -10.63
C PRO A 96 -19.81 -20.09 -11.47
N SER A 97 -19.00 -20.86 -12.20
CA SER A 97 -19.48 -21.96 -13.06
C SER A 97 -20.13 -23.11 -12.28
N TRP A 98 -19.94 -23.14 -10.96
CA TRP A 98 -20.54 -24.09 -10.03
C TRP A 98 -21.86 -23.59 -9.41
N TYR A 99 -22.35 -22.41 -9.80
CA TYR A 99 -23.66 -21.93 -9.36
C TYR A 99 -24.78 -22.78 -9.99
N GLN A 100 -25.34 -23.72 -9.23
CA GLN A 100 -26.59 -24.37 -9.60
C GLN A 100 -27.75 -23.40 -9.38
N LYS A 101 -28.55 -23.18 -10.43
CA LYS A 101 -29.87 -22.56 -10.26
C LYS A 101 -30.71 -23.54 -9.43
N VAL A 102 -31.10 -23.12 -8.23
CA VAL A 102 -32.11 -23.83 -7.46
C VAL A 102 -33.45 -23.54 -8.14
N ASP A 103 -34.06 -24.59 -8.69
CA ASP A 103 -35.43 -24.52 -9.17
C ASP A 103 -36.36 -24.64 -7.97
N PHE A 104 -37.15 -23.60 -7.72
CA PHE A 104 -38.11 -23.58 -6.61
C PHE A 104 -39.51 -24.07 -7.06
N GLU A 105 -39.63 -24.56 -8.29
CA GLU A 105 -40.85 -25.22 -8.75
C GLU A 105 -40.98 -26.63 -8.16
N LYS A 106 -42.16 -26.87 -7.58
CA LYS A 106 -42.53 -27.97 -6.67
C LYS A 106 -42.48 -29.37 -7.27
#